data_AF-A0A5S5DK13-F1
#
_entry.id   AF-A0A5S5DK13-F1
#
_cell.length_a   1.000
_cell.length_b   1.000
_cell.length_c   1.000
_cell.angle_alpha   90.00
_cell.angle_beta   90.00
_cell.angle_gamma   90.00
#
_symmetry.space_group_name_H-M   'P 1'
#
loop_
_entity.id
_entity.type
_entity.pdbx_description
1 polymer ?
#
loop_
_entity_poly.entity_id
_entity_poly.type
_entity_poly.pdbx_seq_one_letter_code
_entity_poly.pdbx_strand_id
1 'polypeptide(L)'
;MVKKILILLLLPLFLTCCIGYHRIPKDNNGEPILNEKVNYKFAKIPNEKDLTKIDTSAYYVQIFEGRYYNDNEKKNPQILIFHNDGFFKKTSTLYYLKYDSRNKKSVYYGGKYKIKENTIELEQFYPSRGGKTNYYSRNITKGEINGDKLIFDNGPSLFTIYEKKYNLN
;
A
#
# COMPACT_ATOMS: atom_id res chain seq x y z
N MET A 1 8.65 38.86 30.42
CA MET A 1 8.56 38.52 28.98
C MET A 1 9.43 37.33 28.54
N VAL A 2 10.47 36.94 29.28
CA VAL A 2 11.40 35.85 28.90
C VAL A 2 10.74 34.46 28.88
N LYS A 3 9.81 34.16 29.80
CA LYS A 3 9.12 32.86 29.87
C LYS A 3 8.23 32.53 28.66
N LYS A 4 7.69 33.54 27.96
CA LYS A 4 6.83 33.33 26.78
C LYS A 4 7.64 33.02 25.52
N ILE A 5 8.89 33.48 25.45
CA ILE A 5 9.79 33.26 24.30
C ILE A 5 10.34 31.82 24.30
N LEU A 6 10.59 31.25 25.48
CA LEU A 6 11.11 29.88 25.61
C LEU A 6 10.14 28.81 25.08
N ILE A 7 8.82 29.03 25.27
CA ILE A 7 7.76 28.13 24.79
C ILE A 7 7.65 28.18 23.25
N LEU A 8 7.87 29.36 22.65
CA LEU A 8 7.83 29.56 21.20
C LEU A 8 9.03 28.89 20.48
N LEU A 9 10.19 28.82 21.15
CA LEU A 9 11.40 28.15 20.65
C LEU A 9 11.36 26.62 20.76
N LEU A 10 10.58 26.07 21.69
CA LEU A 10 10.40 24.61 21.84
C LEU A 10 9.29 24.05 20.92
N LEU A 11 8.35 24.88 20.50
CA LEU A 11 7.26 24.51 19.59
C LEU A 11 7.73 23.89 18.24
N PRO A 12 8.78 24.40 17.56
CA PRO A 12 9.28 23.76 16.34
C PRO A 12 9.98 22.41 16.59
N LEU A 13 10.50 22.12 17.79
CA LEU A 13 11.07 20.81 18.10
C LEU A 13 10.00 19.71 18.15
N PHE A 14 8.80 20.02 18.65
CA PHE A 14 7.67 19.07 18.67
C PHE A 14 6.97 18.90 17.31
N LEU A 15 7.16 19.85 16.39
CA LEU A 15 6.56 19.82 15.04
C LEU A 15 7.39 19.04 14.01
N THR A 16 8.64 18.65 14.33
CA THR A 16 9.37 17.65 13.54
C THR A 16 8.85 16.25 13.85
N CYS A 17 7.55 16.05 13.58
CA CYS A 17 6.89 14.75 13.65
C CYS A 17 7.74 13.77 12.83
N CYS A 18 8.31 12.78 13.52
CA CYS A 18 9.23 11.80 12.99
C CYS A 18 8.65 11.14 11.73
N ILE A 19 9.04 11.60 10.54
CA ILE A 19 8.85 10.83 9.32
C ILE A 19 9.74 9.60 9.48
N GLY A 20 9.15 8.52 9.98
CA GLY A 20 9.84 7.29 10.30
C GLY A 20 10.34 6.62 9.03
N TYR A 21 11.57 6.95 8.63
CA TYR A 21 12.24 6.24 7.55
C TYR A 21 12.84 4.94 8.08
N HIS A 22 12.54 3.85 7.38
CA HIS A 22 13.05 2.54 7.66
C HIS A 22 14.18 2.20 6.69
N ARG A 23 15.35 1.81 7.21
CA ARG A 23 16.43 1.30 6.37
C ARG A 23 16.15 -0.16 6.00
N ILE A 24 15.85 -0.42 4.74
CA ILE A 24 15.56 -1.75 4.19
C ILE A 24 16.74 -2.18 3.32
N PRO A 25 17.43 -3.29 3.66
CA PRO A 25 18.55 -3.80 2.87
C PRO A 25 18.07 -4.43 1.56
N LYS A 26 19.02 -4.64 0.65
CA LYS A 26 18.79 -5.37 -0.59
C LYS A 26 19.38 -6.77 -0.49
N ASP A 27 18.74 -7.75 -1.12
CA ASP A 27 19.31 -9.08 -1.31
C ASP A 27 20.38 -9.09 -2.41
N ASN A 28 20.91 -10.29 -2.73
CA ASN A 28 21.94 -10.47 -3.75
C ASN A 28 21.47 -10.09 -5.17
N ASN A 29 20.15 -10.03 -5.41
CA ASN A 29 19.56 -9.62 -6.68
C ASN A 29 19.22 -8.11 -6.70
N GLY A 30 19.57 -7.37 -5.64
CA GLY A 30 19.24 -5.96 -5.49
C GLY A 30 17.78 -5.69 -5.08
N GLU A 31 17.02 -6.72 -4.72
CA GLU A 31 15.63 -6.60 -4.30
C GLU A 31 15.54 -6.11 -2.84
N PRO A 32 14.81 -5.02 -2.53
CA PRO A 32 14.64 -4.55 -1.17
C PRO A 32 13.74 -5.50 -0.36
N ILE A 33 14.32 -6.17 0.63
CA ILE A 33 13.63 -7.17 1.46
C ILE A 33 13.44 -6.63 2.87
N LEU A 34 12.20 -6.69 3.37
CA LEU A 34 11.89 -6.41 4.76
C LEU A 34 12.65 -7.36 5.68
N ASN A 35 13.51 -6.78 6.52
CA ASN A 35 14.36 -7.51 7.46
C ASN A 35 13.72 -7.57 8.85
N GLU A 36 14.36 -8.26 9.78
CA GLU A 36 13.86 -8.46 11.15
C GLU A 36 13.64 -7.15 11.93
N LYS A 37 14.35 -6.08 11.56
CA LYS A 37 14.24 -4.76 12.19
C LYS A 37 13.05 -3.94 11.66
N VAL A 38 12.55 -4.27 10.47
CA VAL A 38 11.47 -3.54 9.80
C VAL A 38 10.31 -4.49 9.54
N ASN A 39 9.32 -4.43 10.42
CA ASN A 39 8.13 -5.28 10.34
C ASN A 39 6.89 -4.48 9.93
N TYR A 40 5.94 -5.19 9.32
CA TYR A 40 4.57 -4.70 9.16
C TYR A 40 3.92 -4.49 10.54
N LYS A 41 3.17 -3.41 10.71
CA LYS A 41 2.29 -3.17 11.85
C LYS A 41 1.09 -4.11 11.83
N PHE A 42 0.61 -4.49 10.65
CA PHE A 42 -0.47 -5.46 10.48
C PHE A 42 0.11 -6.88 10.65
N ALA A 43 0.29 -7.30 11.90
CA ALA A 43 0.83 -8.62 12.21
C ALA A 43 -0.22 -9.73 12.12
N LYS A 44 -1.49 -9.41 12.41
CA LYS A 44 -2.60 -10.37 12.48
C LYS A 44 -3.16 -10.65 11.08
N ILE A 45 -3.35 -11.93 10.77
CA ILE A 45 -4.05 -12.41 9.57
C ILE A 45 -5.55 -12.03 9.69
N PRO A 46 -6.20 -11.56 8.61
CA PRO A 46 -7.65 -11.37 8.59
C PRO A 46 -8.36 -12.64 9.05
N ASN A 47 -9.37 -12.50 9.92
CA ASN A 47 -10.12 -13.67 10.39
C ASN A 47 -11.10 -14.17 9.32
N GLU A 48 -11.74 -15.32 9.53
CA GLU A 48 -12.69 -15.89 8.55
C GLU A 48 -13.82 -14.92 8.15
N LYS A 49 -14.39 -14.19 9.12
CA LYS A 49 -15.43 -13.17 8.88
C LYS A 49 -14.91 -11.98 8.09
N ASP A 50 -13.63 -11.63 8.25
CA ASP A 50 -12.99 -10.59 7.44
C ASP A 50 -12.76 -11.08 6.01
N LEU A 51 -12.31 -12.34 5.86
CA LEU A 51 -12.04 -12.95 4.56
C LEU A 51 -13.30 -13.16 3.71
N THR A 52 -14.51 -13.24 4.29
CA THR A 52 -15.73 -13.26 3.47
C THR A 52 -16.00 -11.95 2.73
N LYS A 53 -15.35 -10.85 3.12
CA LYS A 53 -15.53 -9.52 2.50
C LYS A 53 -14.58 -9.25 1.33
N ILE A 54 -13.53 -10.07 1.18
CA ILE A 54 -12.56 -9.96 0.10
C ILE A 54 -12.39 -11.31 -0.56
N ASP A 55 -12.63 -11.36 -1.86
CA ASP A 55 -12.46 -12.56 -2.64
C ASP A 55 -10.98 -12.75 -3.01
N THR A 56 -10.30 -13.63 -2.28
CA THR A 56 -8.89 -13.97 -2.53
C THR A 56 -8.67 -14.81 -3.81
N SER A 57 -9.74 -15.22 -4.49
CA SER A 57 -9.68 -15.88 -5.81
C SER A 57 -9.82 -14.90 -6.98
N ALA A 58 -10.15 -13.64 -6.70
CA ALA A 58 -10.38 -12.61 -7.71
C ALA A 58 -9.20 -11.63 -7.85
N TYR A 59 -9.18 -10.95 -8.98
CA TYR A 59 -8.36 -9.76 -9.24
C TYR A 59 -9.18 -8.52 -8.92
N TYR A 60 -8.56 -7.52 -8.31
CA TYR A 60 -9.15 -6.20 -8.17
C TYR A 60 -8.42 -5.26 -9.11
N VAL A 61 -9.05 -4.93 -10.23
CA VAL A 61 -8.44 -4.18 -11.34
C VAL A 61 -8.85 -2.72 -11.27
N GLN A 62 -7.88 -1.82 -11.38
CA GLN A 62 -8.13 -0.39 -11.36
C GLN A 62 -9.05 0.01 -12.52
N ILE A 63 -10.11 0.73 -12.20
CA ILE A 63 -11.00 1.36 -13.17
C ILE A 63 -10.81 2.89 -13.12
N PHE A 64 -11.18 3.56 -14.20
CA PHE A 64 -10.89 4.97 -14.43
C PHE A 64 -12.19 5.76 -14.51
N GLU A 65 -12.71 6.16 -13.35
CA GLU A 65 -13.97 6.92 -13.20
C GLU A 65 -13.70 8.28 -12.53
N GLY A 66 -14.49 9.30 -12.85
CA GLY A 66 -14.58 10.55 -12.07
C GLY A 66 -13.50 11.62 -12.32
N ARG A 67 -12.39 11.34 -13.02
CA ARG A 67 -11.40 12.36 -13.42
C ARG A 67 -10.75 12.07 -14.77
N TYR A 68 -9.96 13.02 -15.27
CA TYR A 68 -9.10 12.80 -16.43
C TYR A 68 -7.97 11.82 -16.08
N TYR A 69 -7.78 10.82 -16.94
CA TYR A 69 -6.66 9.89 -16.91
C TYR A 69 -6.05 9.85 -18.30
N ASN A 70 -4.72 9.83 -18.36
CA ASN A 70 -4.04 9.75 -19.65
C ASN A 70 -4.10 8.32 -20.21
N ASP A 71 -3.86 8.17 -21.52
CA ASP A 71 -3.96 6.88 -22.19
C ASP A 71 -2.93 5.86 -21.69
N ASN A 72 -1.77 6.31 -21.21
CA ASN A 72 -0.75 5.42 -20.67
C ASN A 72 -1.19 4.81 -19.33
N GLU A 73 -1.87 5.59 -18.47
CA GLU A 73 -2.50 5.07 -17.25
C GLU A 73 -3.55 4.02 -17.61
N LYS A 74 -4.42 4.33 -18.57
CA LYS A 74 -5.51 3.43 -19.00
C LYS A 74 -5.00 2.14 -19.65
N LYS A 75 -3.85 2.17 -20.32
CA LYS A 75 -3.22 1.01 -20.96
C LYS A 75 -2.58 0.04 -19.95
N ASN A 76 -2.32 0.49 -18.73
CA ASN A 76 -1.66 -0.34 -17.71
C ASN A 76 -2.31 -0.19 -16.32
N PRO A 77 -3.60 -0.55 -16.17
CA PRO A 77 -4.29 -0.47 -14.88
C PRO A 77 -3.58 -1.28 -13.81
N GLN A 78 -3.58 -0.74 -12.59
CA GLN A 78 -3.07 -1.46 -11.43
C GLN A 78 -3.99 -2.63 -11.08
N ILE A 79 -3.40 -3.69 -10.53
CA ILE A 79 -4.11 -4.89 -10.08
C ILE A 79 -3.69 -5.17 -8.65
N LEU A 80 -4.68 -5.39 -7.78
CA LEU A 80 -4.49 -5.91 -6.44
C LEU A 80 -4.95 -7.37 -6.40
N ILE A 81 -4.16 -8.22 -5.75
CA ILE A 81 -4.45 -9.64 -5.55
C ILE A 81 -4.30 -9.91 -4.06
N PHE A 82 -5.35 -10.39 -3.42
CA PHE A 82 -5.35 -10.64 -1.98
C PHE A 82 -5.08 -12.12 -1.69
N HIS A 83 -4.39 -12.37 -0.59
CA HIS A 83 -4.09 -13.71 -0.11
C HIS A 83 -4.71 -13.95 1.26
N ASN A 84 -5.08 -15.19 1.53
CA ASN A 84 -5.65 -15.62 2.81
C ASN A 84 -4.70 -15.41 4.02
N ASP A 85 -3.40 -15.31 3.79
CA ASP A 85 -2.38 -15.06 4.83
C ASP A 85 -2.21 -13.58 5.19
N GLY A 86 -3.10 -12.71 4.73
CA GLY A 86 -3.10 -11.28 5.05
C GLY A 86 -2.11 -10.45 4.24
N PHE A 87 -1.46 -11.04 3.23
CA PHE A 87 -0.68 -10.31 2.24
C PHE A 87 -1.53 -9.94 1.03
N PHE A 88 -1.15 -8.85 0.36
CA PHE A 88 -1.63 -8.55 -0.97
C PHE A 88 -0.46 -8.28 -1.91
N LYS A 89 -0.63 -8.67 -3.16
CA LYS A 89 0.27 -8.33 -4.27
C LYS A 89 -0.29 -7.12 -5.01
N LYS A 90 0.60 -6.20 -5.38
CA LYS A 90 0.30 -5.06 -6.24
C LYS A 90 1.10 -5.18 -7.53
N THR A 91 0.40 -5.21 -8.65
CA THR A 91 0.99 -5.29 -9.99
C THR A 91 0.19 -4.45 -10.97
N SER A 92 0.39 -4.62 -12.27
CA SER A 92 -0.39 -4.01 -13.34
C SER A 92 -0.55 -4.99 -14.50
N THR A 93 -1.48 -4.74 -15.42
CA THR A 93 -1.75 -5.64 -16.55
C THR A 93 -0.49 -5.99 -17.35
N LEU A 94 0.36 -5.01 -17.67
CA LEU A 94 1.61 -5.24 -18.42
C LEU A 94 2.65 -6.09 -17.67
N TYR A 95 2.55 -6.20 -16.34
CA TYR A 95 3.55 -6.84 -15.50
C TYR A 95 3.00 -7.98 -14.65
N TYR A 96 1.73 -8.37 -14.84
CA TYR A 96 1.00 -9.30 -13.98
C TYR A 96 1.79 -10.58 -13.69
N LEU A 97 2.31 -11.25 -14.74
CA LEU A 97 3.07 -12.50 -14.64
C LEU A 97 4.60 -12.33 -14.59
N LYS A 98 5.10 -11.13 -14.93
CA LYS A 98 6.55 -10.91 -15.11
C LYS A 98 7.34 -11.07 -13.81
N TYR A 99 6.67 -10.88 -12.67
CA TYR A 99 7.29 -10.82 -11.35
C TYR A 99 6.60 -11.73 -10.32
N ASP A 100 6.04 -12.86 -10.77
CA ASP A 100 5.31 -13.80 -9.92
C ASP A 100 6.19 -14.50 -8.88
N SER A 101 7.48 -14.67 -9.18
CA SER A 101 8.44 -15.29 -8.27
C SER A 101 8.89 -14.40 -7.11
N ARG A 102 8.43 -13.14 -7.03
CA ARG A 102 8.85 -12.21 -5.97
C ARG A 102 8.41 -12.70 -4.59
N ASN A 103 9.31 -12.55 -3.63
CA ASN A 103 9.07 -12.88 -2.24
C ASN A 103 8.05 -11.93 -1.60
N LYS A 104 7.09 -12.42 -0.78
CA LYS A 104 6.12 -11.59 -0.03
C LYS A 104 6.75 -10.55 0.91
N LYS A 105 8.01 -10.76 1.32
CA LYS A 105 8.80 -9.80 2.12
C LYS A 105 9.44 -8.70 1.27
N SER A 106 9.42 -8.82 -0.06
CA SER A 106 9.87 -7.76 -0.95
C SER A 106 8.96 -6.55 -0.88
N VAL A 107 9.56 -5.36 -0.84
CA VAL A 107 8.82 -4.11 -0.95
C VAL A 107 8.08 -4.01 -2.30
N TYR A 108 8.58 -4.67 -3.35
CA TYR A 108 7.96 -4.66 -4.67
C TYR A 108 6.90 -5.73 -4.89
N TYR A 109 6.62 -6.57 -3.88
CA TYR A 109 5.52 -7.52 -3.94
C TYR A 109 4.18 -6.81 -3.76
N GLY A 110 4.09 -5.92 -2.77
CA GLY A 110 2.85 -5.32 -2.33
C GLY A 110 2.94 -4.97 -0.85
N GLY A 111 2.18 -5.65 -0.01
CA GLY A 111 2.17 -5.39 1.41
C GLY A 111 1.25 -6.30 2.21
N LYS A 112 0.81 -5.81 3.37
CA LYS A 112 -0.19 -6.49 4.19
C LYS A 112 -1.49 -5.71 4.22
N TYR A 113 -2.59 -6.42 4.40
CA TYR A 113 -3.90 -5.81 4.55
C TYR A 113 -4.59 -6.29 5.81
N LYS A 114 -5.53 -5.48 6.28
CA LYS A 114 -6.52 -5.89 7.27
C LYS A 114 -7.88 -5.34 6.86
N ILE A 115 -8.92 -5.99 7.34
CA ILE A 115 -10.30 -5.55 7.16
C ILE A 115 -10.88 -5.33 8.55
N LYS A 116 -11.64 -4.25 8.69
CA LYS A 116 -12.49 -4.03 9.85
C LYS A 116 -13.81 -3.47 9.35
N GLU A 117 -14.89 -4.18 9.60
CA GLU A 117 -16.21 -3.83 9.04
C GLU A 117 -16.08 -3.69 7.52
N ASN A 118 -16.49 -2.58 6.92
CA ASN A 118 -16.37 -2.36 5.47
C ASN A 118 -15.13 -1.55 5.09
N THR A 119 -14.20 -1.36 6.02
CA THR A 119 -12.93 -0.68 5.77
C THR A 119 -11.83 -1.71 5.50
N ILE A 120 -11.08 -1.47 4.43
CA ILE A 120 -9.83 -2.17 4.14
C ILE A 120 -8.65 -1.20 4.35
N GLU A 121 -7.61 -1.63 5.05
CA GLU A 121 -6.37 -0.87 5.17
C GLU A 121 -5.22 -1.66 4.56
N LEU A 122 -4.41 -1.01 3.72
CA LEU A 122 -3.23 -1.56 3.07
C LEU A 122 -1.98 -0.93 3.68
N GLU A 123 -1.08 -1.74 4.23
CA GLU A 123 0.23 -1.32 4.70
C GLU A 123 1.31 -1.69 3.69
N GLN A 124 2.06 -0.70 3.22
CA GLN A 124 3.16 -0.85 2.26
C GLN A 124 4.37 0.00 2.65
N PHE A 125 5.48 -0.22 1.95
CA PHE A 125 6.68 0.59 2.08
C PHE A 125 7.00 1.24 0.73
N TYR A 126 7.27 2.54 0.73
CA TYR A 126 7.63 3.28 -0.47
C TYR A 126 9.03 3.89 -0.31
N PRO A 127 9.85 3.91 -1.36
CA PRO A 127 11.17 4.52 -1.27
C PRO A 127 11.03 6.02 -0.95
N SER A 128 11.81 6.52 0.02
CA SER A 128 11.74 7.91 0.47
C SER A 128 12.14 8.93 -0.60
N ARG A 129 13.00 8.52 -1.53
CA ARG A 129 13.55 9.34 -2.63
C ARG A 129 13.88 8.45 -3.82
N GLY A 130 12.94 8.31 -4.76
CA GLY A 130 13.13 7.57 -6.02
C GLY A 130 13.63 6.13 -5.86
N GLY A 131 13.93 5.44 -6.97
CA GLY A 131 14.32 4.01 -6.93
C GLY A 131 15.72 3.69 -6.37
N LYS A 132 16.52 4.68 -5.96
CA LYS A 132 17.94 4.51 -5.59
C LYS A 132 18.22 4.62 -4.08
N THR A 133 17.20 4.51 -3.24
CA THR A 133 17.35 4.63 -1.78
C THR A 133 17.18 3.28 -1.07
N ASN A 134 17.86 3.15 0.06
CA ASN A 134 17.62 2.07 1.03
C ASN A 134 16.72 2.54 2.18
N TYR A 135 16.21 3.76 2.11
CA TYR A 135 15.29 4.33 3.11
C TYR A 135 13.88 4.34 2.55
N TYR A 136 12.95 3.79 3.31
CA TYR A 136 11.57 3.63 2.90
C TYR A 136 10.64 4.23 3.96
N SER A 137 9.58 4.89 3.52
CA SER A 137 8.48 5.30 4.38
C SER A 137 7.44 4.18 4.44
N ARG A 138 6.95 3.89 5.65
CA ARG A 138 5.75 3.07 5.81
C ARG A 138 4.53 3.91 5.43
N ASN A 139 3.66 3.39 4.59
CA ASN A 139 2.39 4.00 4.22
C ASN A 139 1.24 3.07 4.59
N ILE A 140 0.17 3.64 5.14
CA ILE A 140 -1.09 2.93 5.35
C ILE A 140 -2.16 3.66 4.54
N THR A 141 -2.65 3.02 3.48
CA THR A 141 -3.77 3.53 2.69
C THR A 141 -5.08 2.92 3.20
N LYS A 142 -6.12 3.72 3.35
CA LYS A 142 -7.45 3.26 3.77
C LYS A 142 -8.41 3.30 2.59
N GLY A 143 -9.28 2.32 2.52
CA GLY A 143 -10.34 2.26 1.53
C GLY A 143 -11.60 1.61 2.07
N GLU A 144 -12.66 1.70 1.29
CA GLU A 144 -13.97 1.13 1.56
C GLU A 144 -14.24 -0.03 0.60
N ILE A 145 -14.84 -1.09 1.14
CA ILE A 145 -15.36 -2.23 0.39
C ILE A 145 -16.84 -1.96 0.11
N ASN A 146 -17.19 -1.78 -1.17
CA ASN A 146 -18.56 -1.54 -1.63
C ASN A 146 -18.92 -2.57 -2.71
N GLY A 147 -19.50 -3.70 -2.28
CA GLY A 147 -19.80 -4.83 -3.15
C GLY A 147 -18.54 -5.33 -3.84
N ASP A 148 -18.53 -5.23 -5.17
CA ASP A 148 -17.40 -5.65 -6.01
C ASP A 148 -16.33 -4.57 -6.21
N LYS A 149 -16.50 -3.39 -5.59
CA LYS A 149 -15.54 -2.29 -5.70
C LYS A 149 -14.75 -2.06 -4.40
N LEU A 150 -13.48 -1.71 -4.56
CA LEU A 150 -12.65 -1.13 -3.51
C LEU A 150 -12.36 0.33 -3.84
N ILE A 151 -12.68 1.23 -2.91
CA ILE A 151 -12.55 2.68 -3.11
C ILE A 151 -11.53 3.21 -2.11
N PHE A 152 -10.36 3.61 -2.60
CA PHE A 152 -9.29 4.18 -1.78
C PHE A 152 -9.28 5.69 -1.88
N ASP A 153 -9.34 6.36 -0.73
CA ASP A 153 -9.14 7.81 -0.61
C ASP A 153 -7.64 8.12 -0.62
N ASN A 154 -7.18 8.79 -1.68
CA ASN A 154 -5.79 9.22 -1.85
C ASN A 154 -5.62 10.74 -1.66
N GLY A 155 -6.59 11.39 -1.01
CA GLY A 155 -6.58 12.81 -0.72
C GLY A 155 -7.80 13.57 -1.29
N PRO A 156 -7.85 14.90 -1.12
CA PRO A 156 -9.07 15.72 -1.16
C PRO A 156 -9.96 15.63 -2.41
N SER A 157 -9.46 15.05 -3.51
CA SER A 157 -10.24 14.81 -4.74
C SER A 157 -9.70 13.64 -5.57
N LEU A 158 -9.01 12.68 -4.94
CA LEU A 158 -8.34 11.60 -5.65
C LEU A 158 -8.78 10.23 -5.11
N PHE A 159 -9.76 9.63 -5.78
CA PHE A 159 -10.16 8.26 -5.51
C PHE A 159 -9.47 7.31 -6.48
N THR A 160 -9.01 6.18 -5.95
CA THR A 160 -8.61 5.03 -6.77
C THR A 160 -9.64 3.95 -6.55
N ILE A 161 -10.29 3.53 -7.63
CA ILE A 161 -11.33 2.52 -7.60
C ILE A 161 -10.77 1.26 -8.25
N TYR A 162 -10.96 0.12 -7.58
CA TYR A 162 -10.69 -1.19 -8.14
C TYR A 162 -12.00 -1.96 -8.22
N GLU A 163 -12.20 -2.69 -9.31
CA GLU A 163 -13.35 -3.55 -9.52
C GLU A 163 -12.92 -5.02 -9.54
N LYS A 164 -13.70 -5.88 -8.89
CA LYS A 164 -13.47 -7.32 -8.81
C LYS A 164 -13.68 -7.96 -10.18
N LYS A 165 -12.71 -8.76 -10.62
CA LYS A 165 -12.71 -9.51 -11.87
C LYS A 165 -12.16 -10.92 -11.64
N TYR A 166 -12.76 -11.91 -12.30
CA TYR A 166 -12.28 -13.30 -12.26
C TYR A 166 -11.33 -13.64 -13.41
N ASN A 167 -11.24 -12.77 -14.42
CA ASN A 167 -10.33 -12.89 -15.54
C ASN A 167 -9.76 -11.52 -15.90
N LEU A 168 -8.50 -11.49 -16.34
CA LEU A 168 -7.81 -10.30 -16.84
C LEU A 168 -7.88 -10.17 -18.37
N ASN A 169 -8.47 -11.16 -19.06
CA ASN A 169 -8.77 -11.14 -20.50
C ASN A 169 -9.82 -10.09 -20.87
#